data_AF-A0A5I8MKY4-F1
#
_entry.id   AF-A0A5I8MKY4-F1
#
_cell.length_a   1.000
_cell.length_b   1.000
_cell.length_c   1.000
_cell.angle_alpha   90.00
_cell.angle_beta   90.00
_cell.angle_gamma   90.00
#
_symmetry.space_group_name_H-M   'P 1'
#
loop_
_entity.id
_entity.type
_entity.pdbx_description
1 polymer ?
#
loop_
_entity_poly.entity_id
_entity_poly.type
_entity_poly.pdbx_seq_one_letter_code
_entity_poly.pdbx_strand_id
1 'polypeptide(L)' 'MAQVINTNSLSLLTQNNLNKSQSALGTAIERLSSGLRINSAKDDAAGQAIANRFTANIKGLTQASRNANDGIS' A
#
# COMPACT_ATOMS: atom_id res chain seq x y z
N MET A 1 37.43 -22.63 16.32
CA MET A 1 36.23 -21.77 16.18
C MET A 1 36.69 -20.34 16.35
N ALA A 2 36.60 -19.52 15.31
CA ALA A 2 37.10 -18.14 15.36
C ALA A 2 36.17 -17.31 16.27
N GLN A 3 36.65 -16.95 17.45
CA GLN A 3 36.03 -15.91 18.28
C GLN A 3 36.24 -14.57 17.57
N VAL A 4 35.20 -14.09 16.88
CA VAL A 4 35.20 -12.75 16.30
C VAL A 4 34.87 -11.77 17.43
N ILE A 5 35.90 -11.23 18.08
CA ILE A 5 35.76 -10.34 19.25
C ILE A 5 35.17 -8.97 18.86
N ASN A 6 35.39 -8.52 17.62
CA ASN A 6 35.01 -7.16 17.17
C ASN A 6 33.71 -7.08 16.34
N THR A 7 33.15 -8.20 15.87
CA THR A 7 31.93 -8.19 15.04
C THR A 7 31.06 -9.37 15.37
N ASN A 8 29.88 -9.08 15.95
CA ASN A 8 28.90 -10.10 16.27
C ASN A 8 27.94 -10.30 15.09
N SER A 9 28.25 -11.28 14.24
CA SER A 9 27.43 -11.62 13.06
C SER A 9 25.99 -12.01 13.43
N LEU A 10 25.77 -12.65 14.59
CA LEU A 10 24.44 -13.00 15.08
C LEU A 10 23.64 -11.75 15.48
N SER A 11 24.28 -10.79 16.14
CA SER A 11 23.67 -9.48 16.45
C SER A 11 23.32 -8.71 15.17
N LEU A 12 24.20 -8.72 14.16
CA LEU A 12 23.94 -8.09 12.87
C LEU A 12 22.76 -8.77 12.13
N LEU A 13 22.68 -10.10 12.15
CA LEU A 13 21.55 -10.84 11.58
C LEU A 13 20.24 -10.49 12.30
N THR A 14 20.27 -10.46 13.63
CA THR A 14 19.12 -10.07 14.45
C THR A 14 18.68 -8.63 14.14
N GLN A 15 19.61 -7.69 14.04
CA GLN A 15 19.33 -6.30 13.68
C GLN A 15 18.69 -6.18 12.29
N ASN A 16 19.20 -6.93 11.30
CA ASN A 16 18.61 -6.98 9.96
C ASN A 16 17.20 -7.56 9.96
N ASN A 17 16.95 -8.62 10.74
CA ASN A 17 15.61 -9.20 10.89
C ASN A 17 14.66 -8.24 11.63
N LEU A 18 15.13 -7.53 12.65
CA LEU A 18 14.37 -6.49 13.34
C LEU A 18 13.96 -5.37 12.37
N ASN A 19 14.88 -4.87 11.54
CA ASN A 19 14.58 -3.84 10.54
C ASN A 19 13.53 -4.30 9.51
N LYS A 20 13.59 -5.56 9.07
CA LYS A 20 12.57 -6.17 8.19
C LYS A 20 11.21 -6.24 8.87
N SER A 21 11.15 -6.73 10.11
CA SER A 21 9.92 -6.81 10.90
C SER A 21 9.32 -5.43 11.15
N GLN A 22 10.15 -4.43 11.45
CA GLN A 22 9.70 -3.07 11.67
C GLN A 22 9.15 -2.44 10.39
N SER A 23 9.77 -2.71 9.24
CA SER A 23 9.26 -2.27 7.93
C SER A 23 7.92 -2.92 7.58
N ALA A 24 7.79 -4.23 7.80
CA ALA A 24 6.54 -4.96 7.59
C ALA A 24 5.41 -4.46 8.51
N LEU A 25 5.73 -4.17 9.77
CA LEU A 25 4.80 -3.57 10.72
C LEU A 25 4.34 -2.18 10.26
N GLY A 26 5.26 -1.35 9.75
CA GLY A 26 4.92 -0.03 9.20
C GLY A 26 3.89 -0.13 8.06
N THR A 27 4.11 -1.02 7.09
CA THR A 27 3.14 -1.27 6.01
C THR A 27 1.82 -1.84 6.52
N ALA A 28 1.84 -2.70 7.55
CA ALA A 28 0.62 -3.24 8.15
C ALA A 28 -0.21 -2.12 8.81
N ILE A 29 0.45 -1.20 9.52
CA ILE A 29 -0.22 -0.02 10.12
C ILE A 29 -0.79 0.89 9.04
N GLU A 30 -0.06 1.14 7.95
CA GLU A 30 -0.53 1.95 6.83
C GLU A 30 -1.80 1.36 6.19
N ARG A 31 -1.82 0.05 5.95
CA ARG A 31 -3.01 -0.68 5.45
C ARG A 31 -4.16 -0.68 6.45
N LEU A 32 -3.87 -0.83 7.75
CA LEU A 32 -4.90 -0.78 8.78
C LEU A 32 -5.53 0.61 8.87
N SER A 33 -4.73 1.67 8.84
CA SER A 33 -5.19 3.06 8.96
C SER A 33 -6.00 3.52 7.74
N SER A 34 -5.63 3.07 6.55
CA SER A 34 -6.33 3.40 5.30
C SER A 34 -7.54 2.50 5.04
N GLY A 35 -7.52 1.28 5.58
CA GLY A 35 -8.44 0.21 5.19
C GLY A 35 -8.21 -0.30 3.76
N LEU A 36 -7.19 0.20 3.05
CA LEU A 36 -6.89 -0.16 1.67
C LEU A 36 -5.71 -1.13 1.63
N ARG A 37 -5.85 -2.17 0.80
CA ARG A 37 -4.76 -3.12 0.55
C ARG A 37 -3.64 -2.48 -0.28
N ILE A 38 -4.00 -1.59 -1.20
CA ILE A 38 -3.09 -0.87 -2.10
C ILE A 38 -3.19 0.61 -1.71
N ASN A 39 -2.17 1.13 -1.05
CA ASN A 39 -2.14 2.54 -0.63
C ASN A 39 -1.39 3.41 -1.63
N SER A 40 -0.42 2.81 -2.32
CA SER A 40 0.42 3.50 -3.28
C SER A 40 0.71 2.65 -4.52
N ALA A 41 1.15 3.29 -5.60
CA ALA A 41 1.63 2.60 -6.80
C ALA A 41 2.89 1.74 -6.53
N LYS A 42 3.59 1.95 -5.40
CA LYS A 42 4.69 1.09 -4.95
C LYS A 42 4.19 -0.27 -4.47
N ASP A 43 2.98 -0.34 -3.91
CA ASP A 43 2.42 -1.59 -3.39
C ASP A 43 1.94 -2.50 -4.53
N ASP A 44 1.25 -1.91 -5.52
CA ASP A 44 0.78 -2.59 -6.73
C ASP A 44 0.42 -1.55 -7.81
N ALA A 45 1.35 -1.30 -8.74
CA ALA A 45 1.14 -0.31 -9.79
C ALA A 45 -0.02 -0.67 -10.73
N ALA A 46 -0.19 -1.96 -11.06
CA ALA A 46 -1.24 -2.42 -11.95
C ALA A 46 -2.61 -2.39 -11.26
N GLY A 47 -2.68 -2.87 -10.02
CA GLY A 47 -3.87 -2.80 -9.18
C GLY A 47 -4.32 -1.37 -8.93
N GLN A 48 -3.38 -0.45 -8.64
CA GLN A 48 -3.68 0.97 -8.48
C GLN A 48 -4.19 1.62 -9.78
N ALA A 49 -3.60 1.29 -10.93
CA ALA A 49 -4.06 1.80 -12.22
C ALA A 49 -5.49 1.34 -12.55
N ILE A 50 -5.81 0.08 -12.29
CA ILE A 50 -7.15 -0.48 -12.49
C ILE A 50 -8.15 0.19 -11.52
N ALA A 51 -7.79 0.33 -10.24
CA ALA A 51 -8.63 1.00 -9.26
C ALA A 51 -8.94 2.45 -9.67
N ASN A 52 -7.91 3.21 -10.08
CA ASN A 52 -8.08 4.57 -10.59
C ASN A 52 -9.00 4.63 -11.82
N ARG A 53 -8.87 3.68 -12.75
CA ARG A 53 -9.75 3.59 -13.92
C ARG A 53 -11.19 3.33 -13.51
N PHE A 54 -11.44 2.45 -12.54
CA PHE A 54 -12.79 2.21 -12.04
C PHE A 54 -13.35 3.44 -11.30
N THR A 55 -12.55 4.11 -10.46
CA THR A 55 -12.96 5.37 -9.82
C THR A 55 -13.34 6.43 -10.84
N ALA A 56 -12.60 6.57 -11.94
CA ALA A 56 -12.91 7.50 -13.02
C ALA A 56 -14.24 7.15 -13.70
N ASN A 57 -14.46 5.86 -14.01
CA ASN A 57 -15.72 5.39 -14.58
C ASN A 57 -16.91 5.65 -13.65
N ILE A 58 -16.78 5.36 -12.35
CA ILE A 58 -17.83 5.61 -11.36
C ILE A 58 -18.19 7.09 -11.32
N LYS A 59 -17.19 7.98 -11.25
CA LYS A 59 -17.41 9.45 -11.28
C LYS A 59 -18.13 9.88 -12.57
N GLY A 60 -17.74 9.32 -13.72
CA GLY A 60 -18.39 9.57 -15.00
C GLY A 60 -19.86 9.14 -15.00
N LEU A 61 -20.16 7.94 -14.50
CA LEU A 61 -21.53 7.43 -14.37
C LEU A 61 -22.37 8.25 -13.40
N THR A 62 -21.82 8.70 -12.28
CA THR A 62 -22.50 9.61 -11.35
C THR A 62 -22.87 10.92 -12.03
N GLN A 63 -21.98 11.48 -12.85
CA GLN A 63 -22.30 12.68 -13.62
C GLN A 63 -23.36 12.40 -14.69
N ALA A 64 -23.25 11.29 -15.42
CA ALA A 64 -24.23 10.90 -16.43
C ALA A 64 -25.64 10.74 -15.82
N SER A 65 -25.73 10.14 -14.63
CA SER A 65 -26.98 10.02 -13.89
C SER A 65 -27.55 11.39 -13.51
N ARG A 66 -26.73 12.33 -13.02
CA ARG A 66 -27.17 13.71 -12.74
C ARG A 66 -27.68 14.40 -14.00
N ASN A 67 -26.92 14.35 -15.09
CA ASN A 67 -27.32 14.93 -16.37
C ASN A 67 -28.64 14.35 -16.89
N ALA A 68 -28.87 13.04 -16.70
CA ALA A 68 -30.12 12.40 -17.09
C ALA A 68 -31.31 12.90 -16.24
N ASN A 69 -31.13 13.10 -14.93
CA ASN A 69 -32.16 13.67 -14.07
C ASN A 69 -32.43 15.14 -14.42
N ASP A 70 -31.38 15.93 -14.67
CA ASP A 70 -31.50 17.33 -15.10
C ASP A 70 -32.21 17.45 -16.46
N GLY A 71 -32.05 16.47 -17.35
CA GLY A 71 -32.73 16.43 -18.65
C GLY A 71 -34.17 15.91 -18.60
N ILE A 72 -34.62 15.34 -17.47
CA ILE A 72 -36.01 14.92 -17.24
C ILE A 72 -36.84 16.05 -16.61
N SER A 73 -36.20 16.91 -15.80
CA SER A 73 -36.84 18.07 -15.15
C SER A 73 -37.18 19.18 -16.13
#